data_AF-Q5D8N3-F1
#
_entry.id   AF-Q5D8N3-F1
#
_cell.length_a   1.000
_cell.length_b   1.000
_cell.length_c   1.000
_cell.angle_alpha   90.00
_cell.angle_beta   90.00
_cell.angle_gamma   90.00
#
_symmetry.space_group_name_H-M   'P 1'
#
loop_
_entity.id
_entity.type
_entity.pdbx_description
1 polymer ?
#
loop_
_entity_poly.entity_id
_entity_poly.type
_entity_poly.pdbx_seq_one_letter_code
_entity_poly.pdbx_strand_id
1 'polypeptide(L)'
;MAKSEIPPVRERLEFPISTQKVDTGLTPGTLRILNNQLASMKIVPLPVIEEKWRDLSLPVERFQEICRIGNFVNACEWRWFLALAASELCPTLSETLKLICELLTADPEGGAARLPFEQWLEFYRYLAKIDDIPDEHINKVLAYLSFDTSTQNGAIAPRNFMHKNCPKLNPSEEVNCVAFTGSNVKD
;
A
#
# COMPACT_ATOMS: atom_id res chain seq x y z
N MET A 1 17.28 -57.59 1.01
CA MET A 1 16.52 -56.44 0.50
C MET A 1 15.18 -56.39 1.22
N ALA A 2 14.70 -55.18 1.56
CA ALA A 2 13.41 -54.85 2.22
C ALA A 2 13.33 -55.19 3.72
N LYS A 3 12.76 -54.37 4.62
CA LYS A 3 12.14 -53.03 4.58
C LYS A 3 12.21 -52.55 6.05
N SER A 4 12.91 -51.47 6.36
CA SER A 4 12.81 -50.84 7.68
C SER A 4 11.68 -49.81 7.62
N GLU A 5 10.53 -50.13 8.20
CA GLU A 5 9.41 -49.20 8.33
C GLU A 5 9.75 -48.14 9.38
N ILE A 6 9.64 -46.86 8.97
CA ILE A 6 9.81 -45.71 9.84
C ILE A 6 8.46 -45.49 10.56
N PRO A 7 8.44 -45.37 11.90
CA PRO A 7 7.20 -45.17 12.65
C PRO A 7 6.59 -43.78 12.34
N PRO A 8 5.25 -43.62 12.45
CA PRO A 8 4.59 -42.37 12.12
C PRO A 8 4.99 -41.31 13.15
N VAL A 9 5.89 -40.42 12.75
CA VAL A 9 6.12 -39.18 13.49
C VAL A 9 4.82 -38.41 13.44
N ARG A 10 4.20 -38.25 14.62
CA ARG A 10 3.12 -37.29 14.85
C ARG A 10 3.61 -35.96 14.31
N GLU A 11 2.99 -35.53 13.22
CA GLU A 11 3.16 -34.21 12.64
C GLU A 11 3.01 -33.22 13.79
N ARG A 12 4.13 -32.58 14.15
CA ARG A 12 4.16 -31.56 15.17
C ARG A 12 3.31 -30.44 14.58
N LEU A 13 2.07 -30.30 15.07
CA LEU A 13 1.22 -29.14 14.84
C LEU A 13 2.04 -27.91 15.26
N GLU A 14 2.74 -27.32 14.31
CA GLU A 14 3.23 -25.97 14.43
C GLU A 14 1.98 -25.11 14.40
N PHE A 15 1.57 -24.66 15.59
CA PHE A 15 0.58 -23.62 15.71
C PHE A 15 1.08 -22.44 14.88
N PRO A 16 0.42 -22.04 13.77
CA PRO A 16 0.76 -20.79 13.15
C PRO A 16 0.51 -19.72 14.21
N ILE A 17 1.56 -18.98 14.53
CA ILE A 17 1.46 -17.76 15.33
C ILE A 17 0.41 -16.93 14.62
N SER A 18 -0.76 -16.83 15.26
CA SER A 18 -1.91 -16.07 14.80
C SER A 18 -1.51 -14.59 14.82
N THR A 19 -0.82 -14.17 13.76
CA THR A 19 -1.08 -12.84 13.23
C THR A 19 -2.44 -13.00 12.56
N GLN A 20 -3.48 -12.42 13.16
CA GLN A 20 -4.77 -12.29 12.50
C GLN A 20 -4.58 -11.40 11.26
N LYS A 21 -4.00 -11.95 10.18
CA LYS A 21 -4.35 -11.51 8.84
C LYS A 21 -5.77 -12.00 8.64
N VAL A 22 -6.71 -11.17 9.08
CA VAL A 22 -8.11 -11.26 8.70
C VAL A 22 -8.08 -11.47 7.19
N ASP A 23 -8.67 -12.56 6.72
CA ASP A 23 -8.68 -12.96 5.31
C ASP A 23 -9.48 -11.90 4.53
N THR A 24 -8.84 -10.79 4.17
CA THR A 24 -9.51 -9.67 3.51
C THR A 24 -9.86 -10.03 2.07
N GLY A 25 -9.32 -11.10 1.51
CA GLY A 25 -9.38 -11.43 0.08
C GLY A 25 -8.77 -10.36 -0.84
N LEU A 26 -8.40 -9.20 -0.30
CA LEU A 26 -7.85 -8.07 -1.02
C LEU A 26 -6.40 -8.39 -1.32
N THR A 27 -6.04 -8.25 -2.59
CA THR A 27 -4.70 -8.50 -3.10
C THR A 27 -4.38 -7.43 -4.13
N PRO A 28 -3.09 -7.21 -4.45
CA PRO A 28 -2.73 -6.32 -5.56
C PRO A 28 -3.42 -6.72 -6.88
N GLY A 29 -3.66 -8.01 -7.10
CA GLY A 29 -4.37 -8.53 -8.27
C GLY A 29 -5.84 -8.14 -8.31
N THR A 30 -6.59 -8.30 -7.20
CA THR A 30 -8.00 -7.89 -7.14
C THR A 30 -8.15 -6.37 -7.25
N LEU A 31 -7.23 -5.61 -6.65
CA LEU A 31 -7.17 -4.15 -6.80
C LEU A 31 -6.88 -3.71 -8.24
N ARG A 32 -6.00 -4.43 -8.96
CA ARG A 32 -5.75 -4.19 -10.38
C ARG A 32 -6.99 -4.47 -11.23
N ILE A 33 -7.75 -5.52 -10.92
CA ILE A 33 -9.02 -5.80 -11.60
C ILE A 33 -10.01 -4.65 -11.40
N LEU A 34 -10.19 -4.19 -10.16
CA LEU A 34 -11.07 -3.05 -9.87
C LEU A 34 -10.62 -1.79 -10.61
N ASN A 35 -9.32 -1.50 -10.62
CA ASN A 35 -8.78 -0.35 -11.33
C ASN A 35 -9.09 -0.42 -12.83
N ASN A 36 -8.90 -1.58 -13.46
CA ASN A 36 -9.22 -1.77 -14.87
C ASN A 36 -10.71 -1.58 -15.19
N GLN A 37 -11.60 -1.89 -14.24
CA GLN A 37 -13.05 -1.74 -14.42
C GLN A 37 -13.53 -0.30 -14.21
N LEU A 38 -12.90 0.45 -13.29
CA LEU A 38 -13.43 1.73 -12.80
C LEU A 38 -12.56 2.95 -13.13
N ALA A 39 -11.32 2.78 -13.60
CA ALA A 39 -10.38 3.89 -13.84
C ALA A 39 -10.86 4.88 -14.92
N SER A 40 -11.73 4.47 -15.83
CA SER A 40 -12.32 5.38 -16.83
C SER A 40 -13.34 6.36 -16.21
N MET A 41 -13.85 6.05 -15.02
CA MET A 41 -14.81 6.88 -14.29
C MET A 41 -14.08 7.69 -13.22
N LYS A 42 -13.94 9.00 -13.44
CA LYS A 42 -13.26 9.88 -12.47
C LYS A 42 -13.98 9.90 -11.13
N ILE A 43 -15.31 10.02 -11.14
CA ILE A 43 -16.18 10.01 -9.97
C ILE A 43 -17.09 8.79 -10.09
N VAL A 44 -17.09 7.93 -9.07
CA VAL A 44 -17.82 6.66 -9.09
C VAL A 44 -18.81 6.63 -7.92
N PRO A 45 -20.10 6.32 -8.15
CA PRO A 45 -21.05 6.09 -7.07
C PRO A 45 -20.63 4.93 -6.18
N LEU A 46 -20.73 5.09 -4.86
CA LEU A 46 -20.35 4.03 -3.90
C LEU A 46 -21.08 2.70 -4.15
N PRO A 47 -22.38 2.66 -4.50
CA PRO A 47 -23.06 1.40 -4.81
C PRO A 47 -22.44 0.64 -5.99
N VAL A 48 -21.86 1.36 -6.97
CA VAL A 48 -21.18 0.75 -8.13
C VAL A 48 -19.85 0.15 -7.69
N ILE A 49 -19.10 0.86 -6.84
CA ILE A 49 -17.85 0.32 -6.29
C ILE A 49 -18.15 -0.92 -5.43
N GLU A 50 -19.16 -0.85 -4.57
CA GLU A 50 -19.55 -1.96 -3.68
C GLU A 50 -20.01 -3.18 -4.47
N GLU A 51 -20.75 -3.00 -5.57
CA GLU A 51 -21.11 -4.09 -6.48
C GLU A 51 -19.85 -4.79 -7.00
N LYS A 52 -18.89 -4.05 -7.58
CA LYS A 52 -17.64 -4.63 -8.10
C LYS A 52 -16.76 -5.24 -7.01
N TRP A 53 -16.81 -4.67 -5.81
CA TRP A 53 -16.14 -5.23 -4.63
C TRP A 53 -16.69 -6.61 -4.26
N ARG A 54 -18.03 -6.74 -4.21
CA ARG A 54 -18.70 -8.02 -3.92
C ARG A 54 -18.56 -9.05 -5.06
N ASP A 55 -18.52 -8.62 -6.32
CA ASP A 55 -18.27 -9.51 -7.46
C ASP A 55 -16.93 -10.23 -7.34
N LEU A 56 -15.95 -9.61 -6.66
CA LEU A 56 -14.64 -10.20 -6.34
C LEU A 56 -14.63 -10.98 -5.02
N SER A 57 -15.81 -11.21 -4.42
CA SER A 57 -15.98 -11.91 -3.13
C SER A 57 -15.23 -11.25 -1.97
N LEU A 58 -15.02 -9.94 -2.05
CA LEU A 58 -14.35 -9.19 -1.00
C LEU A 58 -15.34 -8.83 0.13
N PRO A 59 -14.91 -8.87 1.41
CA PRO A 59 -15.77 -8.55 2.55
C PRO A 59 -16.30 -7.11 2.49
N VAL A 60 -17.62 -6.93 2.67
CA VAL A 60 -18.27 -5.61 2.61
C VAL A 60 -17.84 -4.71 3.76
N GLU A 61 -17.47 -5.29 4.91
CA GLU A 61 -17.00 -4.57 6.08
C GLU A 61 -15.71 -3.80 5.76
N ARG A 62 -14.84 -4.39 4.93
CA ARG A 62 -13.60 -3.73 4.47
C ARG A 62 -13.88 -2.58 3.52
N PHE A 63 -14.84 -2.75 2.62
CA PHE A 63 -15.32 -1.65 1.78
C PHE A 63 -15.86 -0.49 2.63
N GLN A 64 -16.69 -0.79 3.64
CA GLN A 64 -17.26 0.20 4.54
C GLN A 64 -16.18 0.92 5.36
N GLU A 65 -15.16 0.20 5.83
CA GLU A 65 -14.02 0.78 6.54
C GLU A 65 -13.23 1.75 5.66
N ILE A 66 -12.92 1.38 4.42
CA ILE A 66 -12.28 2.25 3.43
C ILE A 66 -13.12 3.51 3.18
N CYS A 67 -14.44 3.35 3.00
CA CYS A 67 -15.35 4.50 2.82
C CYS A 67 -15.38 5.42 4.04
N ARG A 68 -15.34 4.86 5.25
CA ARG A 68 -15.30 5.61 6.51
C ARG A 68 -14.00 6.41 6.63
N ILE A 69 -12.85 5.80 6.36
CA ILE A 69 -11.53 6.47 6.41
C ILE A 69 -11.47 7.60 5.39
N GLY A 70 -11.95 7.36 4.16
CA GLY A 70 -12.00 8.37 3.10
C GLY A 70 -13.10 9.42 3.26
N ASN A 71 -13.97 9.27 4.27
CA ASN A 71 -15.17 10.09 4.46
C ASN A 71 -16.01 10.23 3.18
N PHE A 72 -16.17 9.11 2.44
CA PHE A 72 -16.89 9.09 1.18
C PHE A 72 -18.40 9.00 1.42
N VAL A 73 -19.18 9.83 0.73
CA VAL A 73 -20.64 9.87 0.83
C VAL A 73 -21.25 9.90 -0.57
N ASN A 74 -22.14 8.95 -0.87
CA ASN A 74 -22.81 8.74 -2.17
C ASN A 74 -21.90 8.38 -3.35
N ALA A 75 -20.80 9.10 -3.55
CA ALA A 75 -19.80 8.88 -4.59
C ALA A 75 -18.42 9.38 -4.11
N CYS A 76 -17.35 8.94 -4.77
CA CYS A 76 -16.01 9.45 -4.54
C CYS A 76 -15.20 9.48 -5.83
N GLU A 77 -14.08 10.20 -5.84
CA GLU A 77 -13.11 10.05 -6.93
C GLU A 77 -12.43 8.67 -6.82
N TRP A 78 -12.41 7.92 -7.92
CA TRP A 78 -11.89 6.55 -7.93
C TRP A 78 -10.47 6.45 -7.36
N ARG A 79 -9.61 7.40 -7.72
CA ARG A 79 -8.21 7.45 -7.25
C ARG A 79 -8.08 7.46 -5.72
N TRP A 80 -8.97 8.16 -5.00
CA TRP A 80 -8.89 8.26 -3.54
C TRP A 80 -9.34 6.98 -2.86
N PHE A 81 -10.34 6.32 -3.44
CA PHE A 81 -10.73 4.98 -3.02
C PHE A 81 -9.59 3.98 -3.29
N LEU A 82 -9.00 4.01 -4.48
CA LEU A 82 -7.87 3.15 -4.86
C LEU A 82 -6.69 3.31 -3.90
N ALA A 83 -6.34 4.55 -3.54
CA ALA A 83 -5.23 4.85 -2.64
C ALA A 83 -5.44 4.26 -1.24
N LEU A 84 -6.66 4.37 -0.70
CA LEU A 84 -7.01 3.79 0.61
C LEU A 84 -7.10 2.26 0.57
N ALA A 85 -7.64 1.70 -0.51
CA ALA A 85 -7.64 0.25 -0.68
C ALA A 85 -6.20 -0.29 -0.80
N ALA A 86 -5.30 0.45 -1.46
CA ALA A 86 -3.88 0.09 -1.53
C ALA A 86 -3.18 0.18 -0.17
N SER A 87 -3.51 1.17 0.68
CA SER A 87 -2.91 1.29 2.01
C SER A 87 -3.26 0.13 2.94
N GLU A 88 -4.44 -0.48 2.79
CA GLU A 88 -4.82 -1.69 3.55
C GLU A 88 -3.91 -2.91 3.23
N LEU A 89 -3.24 -2.92 2.08
CA LEU A 89 -2.35 -4.01 1.67
C LEU A 89 -0.88 -3.80 2.07
N CYS A 90 -0.51 -2.58 2.42
CA CYS A 90 0.87 -2.16 2.53
C CYS A 90 1.21 -1.72 3.96
N PRO A 91 2.33 -2.17 4.53
CA PRO A 91 2.68 -1.84 5.91
C PRO A 91 3.21 -0.41 6.08
N THR A 92 3.56 0.27 4.99
CA THR A 92 4.19 1.59 4.98
C THR A 92 3.62 2.46 3.88
N LEU A 93 3.74 3.78 4.03
CA LEU A 93 3.32 4.74 3.01
C LEU A 93 4.14 4.58 1.72
N SER A 94 5.43 4.23 1.88
CA SER A 94 6.33 3.96 0.76
C SER A 94 5.90 2.74 -0.07
N GLU A 95 5.56 1.62 0.58
CA GLU A 95 5.03 0.44 -0.14
C GLU A 95 3.66 0.73 -0.76
N THR A 96 2.82 1.52 -0.09
CA THR A 96 1.51 1.95 -0.63
C THR A 96 1.67 2.74 -1.92
N LEU A 97 2.54 3.76 -1.93
CA LEU A 97 2.79 4.58 -3.12
C LEU A 97 3.48 3.81 -4.24
N LYS A 98 4.34 2.84 -3.90
CA LYS A 98 4.89 1.89 -4.87
C LYS A 98 3.78 1.06 -5.52
N LEU A 99 2.87 0.49 -4.73
CA LEU A 99 1.73 -0.27 -5.25
C LEU A 99 0.84 0.60 -6.16
N ILE A 100 0.59 1.86 -5.78
CA ILE A 100 -0.15 2.82 -6.63
C ILE A 100 0.57 3.05 -7.95
N CYS A 101 1.90 3.22 -7.94
CA CYS A 101 2.69 3.30 -9.17
C CYS A 101 2.50 2.05 -10.04
N GLU A 102 2.58 0.85 -9.46
CA GLU A 102 2.41 -0.42 -10.18
C GLU A 102 0.98 -0.63 -10.72
N LEU A 103 -0.03 -0.04 -10.09
CA LEU A 103 -1.44 -0.13 -10.51
C LEU A 103 -1.79 0.85 -11.65
N LEU A 104 -1.13 2.02 -11.69
CA LEU A 104 -1.48 3.12 -12.59
C LEU A 104 -0.49 3.35 -13.73
N THR A 105 0.70 2.74 -13.65
CA THR A 105 1.76 2.90 -14.64
C THR A 105 1.33 2.44 -16.05
N ALA A 106 1.80 3.16 -17.06
CA ALA A 106 1.74 2.72 -18.46
C ALA A 106 2.96 1.88 -18.88
N ASP A 107 4.00 1.81 -18.04
CA ASP A 107 5.12 0.90 -18.26
C ASP A 107 4.64 -0.57 -18.33
N PRO A 108 5.30 -1.43 -19.12
CA PRO A 108 4.99 -2.86 -19.14
C PRO A 108 5.19 -3.50 -17.76
N GLU A 109 4.55 -4.65 -17.54
CA GLU A 109 4.70 -5.40 -16.28
C GLU A 109 6.17 -5.75 -16.00
N GLY A 110 6.60 -5.52 -14.76
CA GLY A 110 8.02 -5.63 -14.36
C GLY A 110 8.88 -4.42 -14.74
N GLY A 111 8.29 -3.39 -15.37
CA GLY A 111 8.94 -2.11 -15.66
C GLY A 111 9.21 -1.26 -14.42
N ALA A 112 9.62 -0.01 -14.63
CA ALA A 112 10.00 0.89 -13.54
C ALA A 112 8.81 1.53 -12.81
N ALA A 113 7.57 1.23 -13.23
CA ALA A 113 6.33 1.75 -12.67
C ALA A 113 6.34 3.30 -12.58
N ARG A 114 6.63 3.97 -13.70
CA ARG A 114 6.72 5.44 -13.74
C ARG A 114 5.35 6.09 -13.76
N LEU A 115 5.19 7.14 -12.97
CA LEU A 115 4.05 8.06 -13.03
C LEU A 115 4.53 9.51 -13.27
N PRO A 116 3.68 10.39 -13.82
CA PRO A 116 3.91 11.83 -13.74
C PRO A 116 4.03 12.27 -12.27
N PHE A 117 5.03 13.12 -11.97
CA PHE A 117 5.29 13.55 -10.59
C PHE A 117 4.10 14.24 -9.93
N GLU A 118 3.40 15.11 -10.67
CA GLU A 118 2.20 15.79 -10.16
C GLU A 118 1.10 14.81 -9.76
N GLN A 119 0.90 13.74 -10.55
CA GLN A 119 -0.08 12.72 -10.22
C GLN A 119 0.32 11.94 -8.97
N TRP A 120 1.59 11.56 -8.84
CA TRP A 120 2.10 10.90 -7.63
C TRP A 120 2.01 11.80 -6.39
N LEU A 121 2.29 13.10 -6.56
CA LEU A 121 2.24 14.11 -5.49
C LEU A 121 0.84 14.22 -4.89
N GLU A 122 -0.20 14.17 -5.73
CA GLU A 122 -1.59 14.15 -5.31
C GLU A 122 -1.89 12.96 -4.38
N PHE A 123 -1.40 11.76 -4.72
CA PHE A 123 -1.53 10.58 -3.85
C PHE A 123 -0.75 10.71 -2.55
N TYR A 124 0.51 11.17 -2.63
CA TYR A 124 1.34 11.33 -1.44
C TYR A 124 0.71 12.30 -0.44
N ARG A 125 0.27 13.49 -0.89
CA ARG A 125 -0.39 14.47 -0.02
C ARG A 125 -1.69 13.96 0.58
N TYR A 126 -2.50 13.25 -0.20
CA TYR A 126 -3.75 12.69 0.27
C TYR A 126 -3.52 11.67 1.40
N LEU A 127 -2.65 10.69 1.17
CA LEU A 127 -2.34 9.66 2.18
C LEU A 127 -1.60 10.24 3.38
N ALA A 128 -0.67 11.17 3.15
CA ALA A 128 0.06 11.84 4.22
C ALA A 128 -0.86 12.60 5.17
N LYS A 129 -1.92 13.22 4.66
CA LYS A 129 -2.93 13.88 5.48
C LYS A 129 -3.74 12.89 6.32
N ILE A 130 -3.99 11.68 5.81
CA ILE A 130 -4.71 10.62 6.54
C ILE A 130 -3.83 10.08 7.67
N ASP A 131 -2.53 9.97 7.43
CA ASP A 131 -1.52 9.59 8.43
C ASP A 131 -1.11 10.74 9.37
N ASP A 132 -1.77 11.91 9.29
CA ASP A 132 -1.48 13.12 10.07
C ASP A 132 0.00 13.57 10.00
N ILE A 133 0.62 13.43 8.82
CA ILE A 133 1.99 13.84 8.58
C ILE A 133 2.06 15.36 8.44
N PRO A 134 2.94 16.06 9.19
CA PRO A 134 3.05 17.52 9.12
C PRO A 134 3.46 18.03 7.73
N ASP A 135 2.87 19.14 7.30
CA ASP A 135 3.19 19.80 6.02
C ASP A 135 4.68 20.14 5.88
N GLU A 136 5.36 20.49 6.98
CA GLU A 136 6.81 20.73 7.00
C GLU A 136 7.59 19.50 6.51
N HIS A 137 7.21 18.31 6.99
CA HIS A 137 7.84 17.06 6.60
C HIS A 137 7.52 16.71 5.14
N ILE A 138 6.27 16.88 4.72
CA ILE A 138 5.85 16.71 3.32
C ILE A 138 6.71 17.61 2.43
N ASN A 139 6.84 18.90 2.74
CA ASN A 139 7.62 19.85 1.95
C ASN A 139 9.11 19.49 1.89
N LYS A 140 9.69 18.96 2.97
CA LYS A 140 11.08 18.46 2.99
C LYS A 140 11.28 17.29 2.03
N VAL A 141 10.36 16.32 2.02
CA VAL A 141 10.38 15.19 1.08
C VAL A 141 10.25 15.68 -0.36
N LEU A 142 9.34 16.61 -0.63
CA LEU A 142 9.13 17.16 -1.97
C LEU A 142 10.32 17.97 -2.48
N ALA A 143 11.01 18.71 -1.61
CA ALA A 143 12.23 19.42 -1.97
C ALA A 143 13.33 18.44 -2.44
N TYR A 144 13.43 17.27 -1.80
CA TYR A 144 14.36 16.22 -2.22
C TYR A 144 13.93 15.60 -3.58
N LEU A 145 12.66 15.20 -3.72
CA LEU A 145 12.18 14.48 -4.90
C LEU A 145 12.04 15.36 -6.16
N SER A 146 11.74 16.66 -6.00
CA SER A 146 11.62 17.59 -7.13
C SER A 146 12.94 17.78 -7.87
N PHE A 147 14.08 17.70 -7.16
CA PHE A 147 15.40 17.75 -7.77
C PHE A 147 15.63 16.54 -8.69
N ASP A 148 15.35 15.34 -8.20
CA ASP A 148 15.52 14.10 -8.97
C ASP A 148 14.58 14.03 -10.18
N THR A 149 13.31 14.41 -10.00
CA THR A 149 12.28 14.29 -11.05
C THR A 149 12.44 15.31 -12.18
N SER A 150 13.02 16.48 -11.90
CA SER A 150 13.39 17.47 -12.92
C SER A 150 14.38 16.90 -13.94
N THR A 151 15.27 16.00 -13.52
CA THR A 151 16.21 15.30 -14.41
C THR A 151 15.59 14.13 -15.17
N GLN A 152 14.38 13.70 -14.79
CA GLN A 152 13.67 12.54 -15.33
C GLN A 152 12.42 12.93 -16.13
N ASN A 153 12.44 14.08 -16.80
CA ASN A 153 11.31 14.61 -17.57
C ASN A 153 10.00 14.72 -16.74
N GLY A 154 10.11 15.00 -15.43
CA GLY A 154 8.94 15.11 -14.56
C GLY A 154 8.27 13.77 -14.22
N ALA A 155 8.94 12.65 -14.46
CA ALA A 155 8.46 11.33 -14.03
C ALA A 155 9.07 10.93 -12.68
N ILE A 156 8.30 10.19 -11.89
CA ILE A 156 8.72 9.56 -10.64
C ILE A 156 8.46 8.06 -10.68
N ALA A 157 9.32 7.29 -10.03
CA ALA A 157 9.21 5.84 -9.90
C ALA A 157 9.55 5.41 -8.46
N PRO A 158 9.19 4.18 -8.05
CA PRO A 158 9.54 3.65 -6.73
C PRO A 158 11.01 3.84 -6.35
N ARG A 159 11.94 3.70 -7.31
CA ARG A 159 13.38 3.90 -7.06
C ARG A 159 13.75 5.28 -6.51
N ASN A 160 12.95 6.32 -6.79
CA ASN A 160 13.24 7.69 -6.35
C ASN A 160 12.96 7.85 -4.86
N PHE A 161 11.76 7.47 -4.41
CA PHE A 161 11.31 7.69 -3.03
C PHE A 161 11.64 6.53 -2.08
N MET A 162 12.01 5.37 -2.61
CA MET A 162 12.49 4.23 -1.80
C MET A 162 14.02 4.18 -1.67
N HIS A 163 14.72 5.13 -2.29
CA HIS A 163 16.18 5.20 -2.18
C HIS A 163 16.60 5.49 -0.73
N LYS A 164 17.70 4.87 -0.27
CA LYS A 164 18.22 5.03 1.10
C LYS A 164 18.51 6.47 1.53
N ASN A 165 18.78 7.37 0.58
CA ASN A 165 19.04 8.78 0.84
C ASN A 165 17.79 9.66 0.76
N CYS A 166 16.66 9.11 0.27
CA CYS A 166 15.39 9.83 0.31
C CYS A 166 14.91 9.88 1.77
N PRO A 167 14.49 11.06 2.27
CA PRO A 167 13.81 11.12 3.56
C PRO A 167 12.61 10.17 3.57
N LYS A 168 12.32 9.56 4.71
CA LYS A 168 11.15 8.68 4.85
C LYS A 168 9.88 9.45 4.53
N LEU A 169 8.97 8.81 3.80
CA LEU A 169 7.71 9.46 3.40
C LEU A 169 6.82 9.75 4.61
N ASN A 170 6.85 8.88 5.61
CA ASN A 170 6.24 9.07 6.93
C ASN A 170 7.33 9.06 8.02
N PRO A 171 7.46 10.12 8.84
CA PRO A 171 8.51 10.22 9.86
C PRO A 171 8.37 9.17 10.97
N SER A 172 7.16 8.69 11.23
CA SER A 172 6.90 7.65 12.24
C SER A 172 7.52 6.29 11.86
N GLU A 173 7.82 6.07 10.58
CA GLU A 173 8.53 4.87 10.10
C GLU A 173 10.00 4.82 10.57
N GLU A 174 10.56 5.91 11.12
CA GLU A 174 11.91 5.94 11.69
C GLU A 174 12.00 5.31 13.09
N VAL A 175 10.89 5.27 13.85
CA VAL A 175 10.90 5.00 15.29
C VAL A 175 11.00 3.49 15.63
N ASN A 176 10.64 2.60 14.71
CA ASN A 176 10.65 1.15 14.97
C ASN A 176 12.04 0.50 14.96
N CYS A 177 13.11 1.24 14.63
CA CYS A 177 14.48 0.71 14.68
C CYS A 177 15.20 0.95 16.01
N VAL A 178 14.63 1.72 16.95
CA VAL A 178 15.35 2.12 18.19
C VAL A 178 14.75 1.50 19.48
N ALA A 179 13.64 0.76 19.40
CA ALA A 179 12.97 0.22 20.59
C ALA A 179 13.43 -1.19 21.04
N PHE A 180 14.47 -1.78 20.43
CA PHE A 180 15.07 -3.04 20.89
C PHE A 180 16.61 -2.97 20.95
N THR A 181 17.14 -1.96 21.63
CA THR A 181 18.49 -2.08 22.20
C THR A 181 18.48 -1.65 23.65
N GLY A 182 18.65 -2.63 24.54
CA GLY A 182 19.16 -2.38 25.90
C GLY A 182 18.18 -2.61 27.04
N SER A 183 18.01 -3.87 27.43
CA SER A 183 18.36 -4.30 28.79
C SER A 183 18.29 -5.81 28.85
N ASN A 184 19.44 -6.45 28.67
CA ASN A 184 19.68 -7.77 29.23
C ASN A 184 20.95 -7.64 30.09
N VAL A 185 21.00 -8.42 31.19
CA VAL A 185 22.16 -8.72 32.04
C VAL A 185 22.53 -7.59 33.01
N LYS A 186 22.71 -7.75 34.33
CA LYS A 186 22.91 -8.84 35.34
C LYS A 186 22.72 -8.14 36.72
N ASP A 187 22.46 -8.74 37.87
CA ASP A 187 22.67 -10.07 38.48
C ASP A 187 21.46 -10.42 39.37
#